data_AF-A0A957TY76-F1
#
_entry.id   AF-A0A957TY76-F1
#
_cell.length_a   1.000
_cell.length_b   1.000
_cell.length_c   1.000
_cell.angle_alpha   90.00
_cell.angle_beta   90.00
_cell.angle_gamma   90.00
#
_symmetry.space_group_name_H-M   'P 1'
#
loop_
_entity.id
_entity.type
_entity.pdbx_description
1 polymer ?
#
loop_
_entity_poly.entity_id
_entity_poly.type
_entity_poly.pdbx_seq_one_letter_code
_entity_poly.pdbx_strand_id
1 'polypeptide(L)'
;ARDKNHPSVIMWSVANEPMPPNFMRRMAGGGSEEDDAADAAGTAFFRELIDLSHELDPTRPATLVGVMRGPVAWLEVADVTLINRYWGWYVLGGRLETARAGLEQELDELHAQLGKPIIISEFGADTVAGTHSNPPEMFTEEYQVAVLRMHVEAAATRPFVAGLHVWNFADFKTTQGIMRVGGLNLKGVFTRDRRPKMAAH
;
A
#
# COMPACT_ATOMS: atom_id res chain seq x y z
N ALA A 1 -11.91 10.41 -20.03
CA ALA A 1 -12.63 10.18 -21.31
C ALA A 1 -12.57 8.73 -21.82
N ARG A 2 -11.38 8.09 -21.93
CA ARG A 2 -11.23 6.72 -22.46
C ARG A 2 -12.09 5.68 -21.74
N ASP A 3 -12.04 5.64 -20.41
CA ASP A 3 -12.59 4.53 -19.61
C ASP A 3 -13.95 4.81 -18.96
N LYS A 4 -14.56 5.97 -19.25
CA LYS A 4 -15.76 6.47 -18.54
C LYS A 4 -16.97 5.52 -18.59
N ASN A 5 -17.08 4.75 -19.67
CA ASN A 5 -18.21 3.86 -19.94
C ASN A 5 -17.98 2.43 -19.41
N HIS A 6 -16.86 2.16 -18.71
CA HIS A 6 -16.64 0.85 -18.10
C HIS A 6 -17.31 0.78 -16.73
N PRO A 7 -18.36 -0.05 -16.56
CA PRO A 7 -19.03 -0.20 -15.26
C PRO A 7 -18.14 -0.89 -14.22
N SER A 8 -17.09 -1.59 -14.64
CA SER A 8 -16.09 -2.19 -13.76
C SER A 8 -15.18 -1.16 -13.11
N VAL A 9 -15.07 0.05 -13.67
CA VAL A 9 -14.33 1.14 -13.04
C VAL A 9 -15.26 1.78 -12.02
N ILE A 10 -14.84 1.79 -10.76
CA ILE A 10 -15.66 2.32 -9.65
C ILE A 10 -15.03 3.52 -8.95
N MET A 11 -13.76 3.83 -9.23
CA MET A 11 -13.00 4.90 -8.57
C MET A 11 -11.79 5.29 -9.43
N TRP A 12 -11.38 6.56 -9.34
CA TRP A 12 -10.19 7.10 -10.01
C TRP A 12 -9.06 7.35 -9.01
N SER A 13 -7.85 6.87 -9.29
CA SER A 13 -6.66 7.21 -8.51
C SER A 13 -5.80 8.19 -9.29
N VAL A 14 -5.55 9.38 -8.72
CA VAL A 14 -4.80 10.47 -9.40
C VAL A 14 -3.29 10.37 -9.19
N ALA A 15 -2.84 9.65 -8.16
CA ALA A 15 -1.43 9.47 -7.84
C ALA A 15 -1.19 8.18 -7.05
N ASN A 16 0.00 7.60 -7.20
CA ASN A 16 0.48 6.49 -6.38
C ASN A 16 1.79 6.85 -5.68
N GLU A 17 1.80 6.76 -4.35
CA GLU A 17 2.96 7.06 -3.51
C GLU A 17 3.68 8.35 -3.89
N PRO A 18 2.97 9.51 -3.96
CA PRO A 18 3.69 10.77 -4.06
C PRO A 18 4.68 10.85 -2.89
N MET A 19 5.94 11.11 -3.21
CA MET A 19 7.00 11.08 -2.23
C MET A 19 7.21 12.48 -1.66
N PRO A 20 6.98 12.71 -0.35
CA PRO A 20 7.25 14.02 0.24
C PRO A 20 8.75 14.31 0.23
N PRO A 21 9.15 15.59 0.24
CA PRO A 21 10.55 15.94 0.46
C PRO A 21 11.02 15.39 1.81
N ASN A 22 12.33 15.20 1.93
CA ASN A 22 12.96 14.71 3.16
C ASN A 22 12.40 13.36 3.66
N PHE A 23 11.87 12.53 2.77
CA PHE A 23 11.20 11.26 3.10
C PHE A 23 12.01 10.36 4.06
N MET A 24 13.33 10.23 3.85
CA MET A 24 14.20 9.43 4.72
C MET A 24 14.26 9.97 6.16
N ARG A 25 14.23 11.29 6.35
CA ARG A 25 14.17 11.93 7.67
C ARG A 25 12.82 11.68 8.34
N ARG A 26 11.73 11.76 7.59
CA ARG A 26 10.37 11.43 8.06
C ARG A 26 10.26 9.95 8.46
N MET A 27 10.88 9.06 7.68
CA MET A 27 11.00 7.64 8.02
C MET A 27 11.81 7.39 9.30
N ALA A 28 12.69 8.31 9.70
CA ALA A 28 13.39 8.28 10.98
C ALA A 28 12.64 8.96 12.14
N GLY A 29 11.45 9.53 11.89
CA GLY A 29 10.61 10.18 12.89
C GLY A 29 10.87 11.68 13.08
N GLY A 30 11.61 12.33 12.17
CA GLY A 30 11.80 13.78 12.19
C GLY A 30 10.76 14.55 11.37
N GLY A 31 10.56 15.82 11.70
CA GLY A 31 9.75 16.80 10.96
C GLY A 31 10.32 18.21 11.10
N SER A 32 9.90 19.14 10.24
CA SER A 32 10.36 20.54 10.23
C SER A 32 9.31 21.46 9.60
N GLU A 33 9.41 22.77 9.83
CA GLU A 33 8.48 23.74 9.20
C GLU A 33 8.53 23.71 7.66
N GLU A 34 9.69 23.38 7.08
CA GLU A 34 9.83 23.17 5.62
C GLU A 34 8.99 21.97 5.15
N ASP A 35 8.89 20.93 5.98
CA ASP A 35 8.04 19.78 5.70
C ASP A 35 6.56 20.17 5.70
N ASP A 36 6.13 21.02 6.65
CA ASP A 36 4.75 21.49 6.74
C ASP A 36 4.35 22.35 5.53
N ALA A 37 5.23 23.25 5.09
CA ALA A 37 5.01 24.08 3.90
C ALA A 37 4.91 23.23 2.63
N ALA A 38 5.79 22.23 2.49
CA ALA A 38 5.73 21.29 1.36
C ALA A 38 4.46 20.43 1.39
N ASP A 39 4.02 20.01 2.57
CA ASP A 39 2.80 19.23 2.74
C ASP A 39 1.56 20.06 2.36
N ALA A 40 1.51 21.34 2.73
CA ALA A 40 0.46 22.27 2.32
C ALA A 40 0.42 22.48 0.81
N ALA A 41 1.57 22.68 0.16
CA ALA A 41 1.66 22.80 -1.29
C ALA A 41 1.21 21.51 -2.01
N GLY A 42 1.64 20.35 -1.51
CA GLY A 42 1.17 19.05 -2.00
C GLY A 42 -0.34 18.88 -1.83
N THR A 43 -0.89 19.29 -0.69
CA THR A 43 -2.34 19.23 -0.40
C THR A 43 -3.12 20.06 -1.41
N ALA A 44 -2.67 21.29 -1.71
CA ALA A 44 -3.31 22.15 -2.72
C ALA A 44 -3.29 21.49 -4.11
N PHE A 45 -2.13 20.97 -4.53
CA PHE A 45 -1.98 20.28 -5.81
C PHE A 45 -2.89 19.04 -5.93
N PHE A 46 -2.92 18.19 -4.90
CA PHE A 46 -3.78 17.00 -4.94
C PHE A 46 -5.25 17.34 -4.89
N ARG A 47 -5.64 18.42 -4.18
CA ARG A 47 -7.03 18.91 -4.20
C ARG A 47 -7.45 19.30 -5.62
N GLU A 48 -6.62 20.04 -6.35
CA GLU A 48 -6.91 20.39 -7.75
C GLU A 48 -7.13 19.16 -8.63
N LEU A 49 -6.34 18.09 -8.45
CA LEU A 49 -6.51 16.84 -9.21
C LEU A 49 -7.79 16.07 -8.84
N ILE A 50 -8.16 16.06 -7.56
CA ILE A 50 -9.39 15.44 -7.08
C ILE A 50 -10.61 16.21 -7.59
N ASP A 51 -10.61 17.54 -7.44
CA ASP A 51 -11.68 18.41 -7.92
C ASP A 51 -11.88 18.28 -9.44
N LEU A 52 -10.78 18.24 -10.21
CA LEU A 52 -10.85 17.99 -11.65
C LEU A 52 -11.40 16.60 -11.97
N SER A 53 -11.07 15.58 -11.17
CA SER A 53 -11.62 14.23 -11.35
C SER A 53 -13.15 14.23 -11.17
N HIS A 54 -13.65 14.96 -10.17
CA HIS A 54 -15.09 15.15 -9.95
C HIS A 54 -15.75 15.98 -11.05
N GLU A 55 -15.09 17.02 -11.58
CA GLU A 55 -15.60 17.80 -12.72
C GLU A 55 -15.77 16.91 -13.96
N LEU A 56 -14.79 16.06 -14.24
CA LEU A 56 -14.77 15.20 -15.43
C LEU A 56 -15.67 13.96 -15.29
N ASP A 57 -15.82 13.42 -14.07
CA ASP A 57 -16.68 12.29 -13.76
C ASP A 57 -17.29 12.42 -12.35
N PRO A 58 -18.45 13.08 -12.22
CA PRO A 58 -19.11 13.26 -10.92
C PRO A 58 -19.79 11.99 -10.41
N THR A 59 -19.70 10.88 -11.15
CA THR A 59 -20.39 9.62 -10.81
C THR A 59 -19.53 8.64 -10.01
N ARG A 60 -18.23 8.93 -9.85
CA ARG A 60 -17.27 8.04 -9.20
C ARG A 60 -16.40 8.79 -8.19
N PRO A 61 -16.04 8.15 -7.07
CA PRO A 61 -15.03 8.67 -6.16
C PRO A 61 -13.66 8.86 -6.82
N ALA A 62 -12.88 9.79 -6.26
CA ALA A 62 -11.49 10.03 -6.60
C ALA A 62 -10.60 9.89 -5.36
N THR A 63 -9.38 9.41 -5.56
CA THR A 63 -8.42 9.14 -4.48
C THR A 63 -6.98 9.32 -4.92
N LEU A 64 -6.05 9.25 -3.97
CA LEU A 64 -4.62 9.03 -4.18
C LEU A 64 -4.13 7.97 -3.19
N VAL A 65 -3.05 7.27 -3.54
CA VAL A 65 -2.48 6.22 -2.71
C VAL A 65 -1.35 6.77 -1.85
N GLY A 66 -1.51 6.73 -0.54
CA GLY A 66 -0.53 7.22 0.43
C GLY A 66 0.63 6.24 0.65
N VAL A 67 1.85 6.75 0.50
CA VAL A 67 3.07 6.07 0.93
C VAL A 67 3.11 5.95 2.46
N MET A 68 3.80 4.94 2.97
CA MET A 68 4.05 4.79 4.40
C MET A 68 4.76 6.03 4.97
N ARG A 69 4.26 6.58 6.09
CA ARG A 69 4.71 7.86 6.69
C ARG A 69 4.64 9.07 5.75
N GLY A 70 3.80 9.01 4.72
CA GLY A 70 3.42 10.18 3.94
C GLY A 70 2.52 11.12 4.74
N PRO A 71 2.33 12.37 4.28
CA PRO A 71 1.46 13.35 4.92
C PRO A 71 0.00 12.89 4.93
N VAL A 72 -0.62 12.82 6.12
CA VAL A 72 -2.04 12.45 6.25
C VAL A 72 -2.96 13.50 5.61
N ALA A 73 -2.54 14.78 5.60
CA ALA A 73 -3.27 15.87 4.94
C ALA A 73 -3.52 15.60 3.44
N TRP A 74 -2.64 14.85 2.77
CA TRP A 74 -2.85 14.47 1.38
C TRP A 74 -3.98 13.44 1.25
N LEU A 75 -4.17 12.55 2.21
CA LEU A 75 -5.29 11.60 2.22
C LEU A 75 -6.62 12.27 2.59
N GLU A 76 -6.57 13.43 3.26
CA GLU A 76 -7.75 14.21 3.61
C GLU A 76 -8.50 14.77 2.40
N VAL A 77 -7.82 14.99 1.26
CA VAL A 77 -8.49 15.47 0.05
C VAL A 77 -9.23 14.38 -0.74
N ALA A 78 -8.90 13.10 -0.52
CA ALA A 78 -9.48 11.97 -1.24
C ALA A 78 -10.85 11.56 -0.69
N ASP A 79 -11.72 10.95 -1.50
CA ASP A 79 -13.01 10.41 -1.03
C ASP A 79 -12.85 9.13 -0.20
N VAL A 80 -11.85 8.32 -0.56
CA VAL A 80 -11.52 7.03 0.07
C VAL A 80 -10.03 7.01 0.38
N THR A 81 -9.65 6.52 1.56
CA THR A 81 -8.25 6.44 1.97
C THR A 81 -7.60 5.19 1.39
N LEU A 82 -6.66 5.35 0.46
CA LEU A 82 -5.85 4.24 -0.05
C LEU A 82 -4.42 4.34 0.50
N ILE A 83 -3.89 3.22 0.98
CA ILE A 83 -2.55 3.15 1.56
C ILE A 83 -1.79 1.90 1.12
N ASN A 84 -0.50 2.08 0.84
CA ASN A 84 0.43 0.98 0.61
C ASN A 84 1.16 0.67 1.91
N ARG A 85 1.05 -0.57 2.40
CA ARG A 85 1.60 -0.96 3.70
C ARG A 85 2.34 -2.29 3.63
N TYR A 86 3.56 -2.26 4.15
CA TYR A 86 4.52 -3.36 4.11
C TYR A 86 5.01 -3.72 5.53
N TRP A 87 4.08 -3.75 6.48
CA TRP A 87 4.31 -4.24 7.84
C TRP A 87 4.65 -5.73 7.78
N GLY A 88 5.68 -6.17 8.49
CA GLY A 88 6.19 -7.54 8.40
C GLY A 88 7.04 -7.79 7.15
N TRP A 89 7.31 -6.76 6.34
CA TRP A 89 8.28 -6.85 5.25
C TRP A 89 9.34 -5.76 5.34
N TYR A 90 9.03 -4.54 4.89
CA TYR A 90 9.95 -3.40 4.96
C TYR A 90 9.99 -2.79 6.37
N VAL A 91 8.87 -2.84 7.09
CA VAL A 91 8.79 -2.43 8.49
C VAL A 91 8.64 -3.66 9.36
N LEU A 92 9.54 -3.82 10.35
CA LEU A 92 9.55 -4.96 11.27
C LEU A 92 9.58 -6.32 10.55
N GLY A 93 10.36 -6.42 9.46
CA GLY A 93 10.61 -7.69 8.75
C GLY A 93 11.09 -8.78 9.70
N GLY A 94 10.56 -9.99 9.52
CA GLY A 94 10.78 -11.14 10.39
C GLY A 94 10.01 -11.12 11.73
N ARG A 95 9.31 -10.03 12.07
CA ARG A 95 8.67 -9.84 13.39
C ARG A 95 7.15 -9.67 13.27
N LEU A 96 6.46 -10.70 12.79
CA LEU A 96 5.06 -10.62 12.37
C LEU A 96 4.08 -10.18 13.47
N GLU A 97 4.25 -10.65 14.71
CA GLU A 97 3.37 -10.25 15.82
C GLU A 97 3.47 -8.75 16.13
N THR A 98 4.70 -8.21 16.19
CA THR A 98 4.90 -6.77 16.41
C THR A 98 4.45 -5.96 15.19
N ALA A 99 4.67 -6.49 13.98
CA ALA A 99 4.20 -5.86 12.75
C ALA A 99 2.68 -5.77 12.66
N ARG A 100 1.97 -6.83 13.09
CA ARG A 100 0.51 -6.83 13.19
C ARG A 100 0.04 -5.71 14.10
N ALA A 101 0.53 -5.66 15.33
CA ALA A 101 0.14 -4.62 16.28
C ALA A 101 0.37 -3.19 15.72
N GLY A 102 1.47 -2.98 15.00
CA GLY A 102 1.76 -1.70 14.35
C GLY A 102 0.81 -1.35 13.20
N LEU A 103 0.50 -2.31 12.32
CA LEU A 103 -0.50 -2.13 11.26
C LEU A 103 -1.88 -1.82 11.84
N GLU A 104 -2.27 -2.59 12.85
CA GLU A 104 -3.53 -2.47 13.57
C GLU A 104 -3.71 -1.07 14.17
N GLN A 105 -2.69 -0.60 14.91
CA GLN A 105 -2.67 0.74 15.47
C GLN A 105 -2.75 1.83 14.37
N GLU A 106 -1.97 1.71 13.30
CA GLU A 106 -1.98 2.69 12.22
C GLU A 106 -3.35 2.79 11.53
N LEU A 107 -4.01 1.67 11.30
CA LEU A 107 -5.36 1.63 10.71
C LEU A 107 -6.38 2.34 11.61
N ASP A 108 -6.33 2.06 12.92
CA ASP A 108 -7.23 2.65 13.90
C ASP A 108 -7.02 4.17 14.01
N GLU A 109 -5.75 4.63 14.03
CA GLU A 109 -5.38 6.05 14.06
C GLU A 109 -5.80 6.80 12.78
N LEU A 110 -5.52 6.23 11.60
CA LEU A 110 -5.93 6.82 10.33
C LEU A 110 -7.45 6.95 10.21
N HIS A 111 -8.19 5.92 10.64
CA HIS A 111 -9.64 5.98 10.61
C HIS A 111 -10.20 6.99 11.63
N ALA A 112 -9.63 7.04 12.83
CA ALA A 112 -10.02 8.04 13.84
C ALA A 112 -9.78 9.48 13.35
N GLN A 113 -8.69 9.71 12.60
CA GLN A 113 -8.35 11.04 12.07
C GLN A 113 -9.19 11.43 10.84
N LEU A 114 -9.40 10.50 9.90
CA LEU A 114 -10.01 10.82 8.60
C LEU A 114 -11.51 10.50 8.53
N GLY A 115 -12.01 9.56 9.33
CA GLY A 115 -13.40 9.10 9.30
C GLY A 115 -13.82 8.39 8.01
N LYS A 116 -12.87 8.05 7.12
CA LYS A 116 -13.13 7.48 5.79
C LYS A 116 -12.91 5.96 5.77
N PRO A 117 -13.54 5.24 4.83
CA PRO A 117 -13.17 3.86 4.53
C PRO A 117 -11.70 3.79 4.09
N ILE A 118 -11.02 2.72 4.51
CA ILE A 118 -9.61 2.47 4.17
C ILE A 118 -9.50 1.27 3.25
N ILE A 119 -8.71 1.38 2.19
CA ILE A 119 -8.30 0.25 1.35
C ILE A 119 -6.77 0.12 1.47
N ILE A 120 -6.29 -1.06 1.85
CA ILE A 120 -4.86 -1.36 1.74
C ILE A 120 -4.60 -1.75 0.28
N SER A 121 -4.16 -0.77 -0.51
CA SER A 121 -3.99 -0.90 -1.96
C SER A 121 -2.75 -1.68 -2.38
N GLU A 122 -1.78 -1.83 -1.47
CA GLU A 122 -0.66 -2.75 -1.64
C GLU A 122 -0.23 -3.31 -0.28
N PHE A 123 -0.05 -4.64 -0.23
CA PHE A 123 0.67 -5.34 0.82
C PHE A 123 1.24 -6.66 0.29
N GLY A 124 2.39 -7.09 0.80
CA GLY A 124 3.02 -8.34 0.36
C GLY A 124 4.51 -8.44 0.68
N ALA A 125 5.06 -9.65 0.57
CA ALA A 125 6.45 -9.97 0.83
C ALA A 125 7.09 -10.58 -0.43
N ASP A 126 8.37 -10.27 -0.70
CA ASP A 126 9.06 -10.91 -1.84
C ASP A 126 9.29 -12.38 -1.48
N THR A 127 9.09 -13.28 -2.44
CA THR A 127 9.15 -14.73 -2.23
C THR A 127 9.79 -15.43 -3.42
N VAL A 128 10.87 -16.16 -3.16
CA VAL A 128 11.54 -17.00 -4.15
C VAL A 128 10.81 -18.33 -4.21
N ALA A 129 10.08 -18.58 -5.29
CA ALA A 129 9.31 -19.81 -5.46
C ALA A 129 10.19 -21.07 -5.28
N GLY A 130 9.69 -22.05 -4.54
CA GLY A 130 10.41 -23.27 -4.14
C GLY A 130 11.37 -23.10 -2.95
N THR A 131 11.49 -21.91 -2.36
CA THR A 131 12.22 -21.72 -1.11
C THR A 131 11.29 -21.95 0.07
N HIS A 132 11.65 -22.90 0.93
CA HIS A 132 10.84 -23.30 2.09
C HIS A 132 11.65 -23.25 3.38
N SER A 133 11.01 -22.90 4.50
CA SER A 133 11.63 -22.97 5.83
C SER A 133 10.61 -23.22 6.94
N ASN A 134 11.06 -23.88 8.00
CA ASN A 134 10.31 -24.06 9.24
C ASN A 134 11.26 -23.86 10.44
N PRO A 135 11.14 -22.76 11.21
CA PRO A 135 10.09 -21.74 11.13
C PRO A 135 10.13 -20.89 9.84
N PRO A 136 9.04 -20.19 9.46
CA PRO A 136 9.03 -19.34 8.26
C PRO A 136 10.08 -18.22 8.32
N GLU A 137 10.86 -18.07 7.24
CA GLU A 137 11.91 -17.04 7.11
C GLU A 137 11.61 -16.12 5.93
N MET A 138 12.08 -14.87 5.98
CA MET A 138 11.90 -13.93 4.86
C MET A 138 12.35 -14.54 3.53
N PHE A 139 11.61 -14.27 2.45
CA PHE A 139 11.76 -14.86 1.10
C PHE A 139 11.27 -16.29 0.91
N THR A 140 10.89 -17.03 1.96
CA THR A 140 10.26 -18.35 1.83
C THR A 140 8.77 -18.24 1.45
N GLU A 141 8.21 -19.33 0.91
CA GLU A 141 6.78 -19.40 0.59
C GLU A 141 5.90 -19.33 1.84
N GLU A 142 6.30 -20.00 2.93
CA GLU A 142 5.58 -19.98 4.21
C GLU A 142 5.54 -18.56 4.79
N TYR A 143 6.60 -17.78 4.63
CA TYR A 143 6.64 -16.40 5.10
C TYR A 143 5.73 -15.48 4.29
N GLN A 144 5.59 -15.71 2.98
CA GLN A 144 4.61 -15.00 2.15
C GLN A 144 3.19 -15.20 2.70
N VAL A 145 2.84 -16.47 2.94
CA VAL A 145 1.53 -16.86 3.48
C VAL A 145 1.30 -16.20 4.83
N ALA A 146 2.30 -16.22 5.72
CA ALA A 146 2.21 -15.63 7.04
C ALA A 146 2.00 -14.09 6.99
N VAL A 147 2.74 -13.38 6.12
CA VAL A 147 2.57 -11.93 5.93
C VAL A 147 1.19 -11.59 5.37
N LEU A 148 0.73 -12.30 4.34
CA LEU A 148 -0.59 -12.05 3.74
C LEU A 148 -1.72 -12.33 4.73
N ARG A 149 -1.65 -13.46 5.44
CA ARG A 149 -2.61 -13.82 6.49
C ARG A 149 -2.68 -12.76 7.58
N MET A 150 -1.53 -12.28 8.06
CA MET A 150 -1.46 -11.24 9.09
C MET A 150 -2.21 -9.96 8.68
N HIS A 151 -2.05 -9.49 7.43
CA HIS A 151 -2.77 -8.31 6.94
C HIS A 151 -4.28 -8.58 6.79
N VAL A 152 -4.65 -9.74 6.27
CA VAL A 152 -6.07 -10.13 6.12
C VAL A 152 -6.76 -10.21 7.47
N GLU A 153 -6.12 -10.82 8.47
CA GLU A 153 -6.66 -10.93 9.83
C GLU A 153 -6.76 -9.57 10.54
N ALA A 154 -5.76 -8.69 10.37
CA ALA A 154 -5.79 -7.33 10.91
C ALA A 154 -6.94 -6.51 10.30
N ALA A 155 -7.20 -6.66 9.00
CA ALA A 155 -8.30 -6.00 8.31
C ALA A 155 -9.68 -6.60 8.66
N ALA A 156 -9.78 -7.93 8.81
CA ALA A 156 -11.04 -8.62 9.06
C ALA A 156 -11.72 -8.21 10.38
N THR A 157 -10.96 -7.73 11.36
CA THR A 157 -11.48 -7.23 12.64
C THR A 157 -11.82 -5.74 12.63
N ARG A 158 -11.60 -5.04 11.50
CA ARG A 158 -11.77 -3.59 11.34
C ARG A 158 -12.78 -3.27 10.25
N PRO A 159 -14.07 -3.06 10.59
CA PRO A 159 -15.14 -2.92 9.59
C PRO A 159 -15.01 -1.69 8.68
N PHE A 160 -14.18 -0.71 9.06
CA PHE A 160 -13.85 0.45 8.22
C PHE A 160 -12.79 0.15 7.14
N VAL A 161 -12.14 -1.02 7.18
CA VAL A 161 -11.26 -1.48 6.10
C VAL A 161 -12.13 -2.11 5.01
N ALA A 162 -12.31 -1.37 3.92
CA ALA A 162 -13.24 -1.70 2.84
C ALA A 162 -12.62 -2.57 1.73
N GLY A 163 -11.30 -2.79 1.74
CA GLY A 163 -10.66 -3.57 0.70
C GLY A 163 -9.17 -3.84 0.92
N LEU A 164 -8.70 -4.90 0.26
CA LEU A 164 -7.32 -5.36 0.28
C LEU A 164 -6.89 -5.72 -1.14
N HIS A 165 -5.78 -5.14 -1.62
CA HIS A 165 -5.17 -5.50 -2.89
C HIS A 165 -3.77 -6.09 -2.63
N VAL A 166 -3.65 -7.41 -2.80
CA VAL A 166 -2.38 -8.11 -2.67
C VAL A 166 -1.40 -7.58 -3.72
N TRP A 167 -0.24 -7.12 -3.28
CA TRP A 167 0.87 -6.74 -4.14
C TRP A 167 1.82 -7.93 -4.27
N ASN A 168 1.87 -8.65 -5.39
CA ASN A 168 1.14 -8.44 -6.64
C ASN A 168 0.47 -9.73 -7.12
N PHE A 169 -0.34 -9.65 -8.18
CA PHE A 169 -0.84 -10.84 -8.86
C PHE A 169 0.32 -11.74 -9.32
N ALA A 170 1.31 -11.20 -10.04
CA ALA A 170 2.42 -12.01 -10.54
C ALA A 170 3.77 -11.28 -10.42
N ASP A 171 4.87 -12.03 -10.35
CA ASP A 171 6.21 -11.47 -10.37
C ASP A 171 6.44 -10.65 -11.66
N PHE A 172 7.15 -9.53 -11.52
CA PHE A 172 7.35 -8.59 -12.63
C PHE A 172 8.76 -7.98 -12.64
N LYS A 173 9.14 -7.40 -13.78
CA LYS A 173 10.49 -6.85 -13.99
C LYS A 173 10.64 -5.48 -13.33
N THR A 174 11.76 -5.25 -12.67
CA THR A 174 12.18 -3.96 -12.15
C THR A 174 13.59 -3.62 -12.63
N THR A 175 14.06 -2.42 -12.31
CA THR A 175 15.49 -2.10 -12.38
C THR A 175 16.29 -3.06 -11.50
N GLN A 176 17.57 -3.26 -11.86
CA GLN A 176 18.46 -4.10 -11.08
C GLN A 176 18.80 -3.42 -9.76
N GLY A 177 18.89 -4.21 -8.69
CA GLY A 177 19.26 -3.72 -7.37
C GLY A 177 19.43 -4.87 -6.39
N ILE A 178 20.15 -4.62 -5.30
CA ILE A 178 20.46 -5.63 -4.29
C ILE A 178 19.22 -6.23 -3.60
N MET A 179 18.09 -5.50 -3.63
CA MET A 179 16.80 -5.97 -3.10
C MET A 179 15.91 -6.64 -4.17
N ARG A 180 16.39 -6.81 -5.40
CA ARG A 180 15.60 -7.30 -6.56
C ARG A 180 16.31 -8.49 -7.20
N VAL A 181 16.02 -9.69 -6.71
CA VAL A 181 16.61 -10.95 -7.21
C VAL A 181 16.36 -11.07 -8.72
N GLY A 182 17.43 -11.13 -9.51
CA GLY A 182 17.35 -11.18 -10.98
C GLY A 182 16.71 -9.94 -11.64
N GLY A 183 16.66 -8.80 -10.95
CA GLY A 183 15.93 -7.61 -11.39
C GLY A 183 14.42 -7.85 -11.47
N LEU A 184 13.88 -8.64 -10.54
CA LEU A 184 12.46 -8.91 -10.39
C LEU A 184 11.96 -8.38 -9.04
N ASN A 185 10.71 -7.93 -9.03
CA ASN A 185 9.90 -7.90 -7.83
C ASN A 185 9.22 -9.27 -7.73
N LEU A 186 9.47 -9.96 -6.62
CA LEU A 186 9.03 -11.35 -6.39
C LEU A 186 7.84 -11.44 -5.43
N LYS A 187 7.09 -10.35 -5.25
CA LYS A 187 5.92 -10.32 -4.37
C LYS A 187 4.67 -10.98 -4.97
N GLY A 188 4.76 -11.47 -6.20
CA GLY A 188 3.65 -12.13 -6.87
C GLY A 188 3.12 -13.32 -6.08
N VAL A 189 1.80 -13.49 -6.01
CA VAL A 189 1.17 -14.76 -5.60
C VAL A 189 1.35 -15.82 -6.70
N PHE A 190 1.52 -15.38 -7.95
CA PHE A 190 2.02 -16.18 -9.05
C PHE A 190 3.45 -15.78 -9.43
N THR A 191 4.19 -16.73 -9.96
CA THR A 191 5.45 -16.48 -10.66
C THR A 191 5.23 -15.69 -11.95
N ARG A 192 6.31 -15.19 -12.57
CA ARG A 192 6.21 -14.42 -13.82
C ARG A 192 5.65 -15.24 -14.99
N ASP A 193 5.85 -16.55 -15.01
CA ASP A 193 5.24 -17.47 -15.98
C ASP A 193 3.90 -18.04 -15.50
N ARG A 194 3.28 -17.40 -14.50
CA ARG A 194 1.91 -17.65 -14.01
C ARG A 194 1.72 -19.01 -13.32
N ARG A 195 2.78 -19.60 -12.79
CA ARG A 195 2.67 -20.75 -11.87
C ARG A 195 2.34 -20.27 -10.46
N PRO A 196 1.37 -20.88 -9.77
CA PRO A 196 1.02 -20.48 -8.41
C PRO A 196 2.17 -20.74 -7.44
N LYS A 197 2.38 -19.84 -6.49
CA LYS A 197 3.15 -20.09 -5.25
C LYS A 197 2.20 -20.60 -4.17
N MET A 198 2.71 -21.01 -3.01
CA MET A 198 1.86 -21.41 -1.87
C MET A 198 0.78 -20.37 -1.52
N ALA A 199 1.09 -19.07 -1.64
CA ALA A 199 0.16 -17.97 -1.33
C ALA A 199 -1.07 -17.86 -2.26
N ALA A 200 -1.12 -18.61 -3.36
CA ALA A 200 -2.27 -18.64 -4.26
C ALA A 200 -3.39 -19.60 -3.80
N HIS A 201 -3.14 -20.40 -2.76
CA HIS A 201 -4.04 -21.40 -2.20
C HIS A 201 -4.56 -20.99 -0.82
#